data_AF-A0A357CGT9-F1
#
_entry.id   AF-A0A357CGT9-F1
#
_cell.length_a   1.000
_cell.length_b   1.000
_cell.length_c   1.000
_cell.angle_alpha   90.00
_cell.angle_beta   90.00
_cell.angle_gamma   90.00
#
_symmetry.space_group_name_H-M   'P 1'
#
loop_
_entity.id
_entity.type
_entity.pdbx_description
1 polymer ?
#
loop_
_entity_poly.entity_id
_entity_poly.type
_entity_poly.pdbx_seq_one_letter_code
_entity_poly.pdbx_strand_id
1 'polypeptide(L)' 'MVEQVARTTKPNGRANGKDPPPAEIALVSMAEIEPRPIDWLWPGRLAKRKLTLITGEPDLGKSQIGLDAIAP' A
#
# COMPACT_ATOMS: atom_id res chain seq x y z
N MET A 1 -1.99 -0.24 -7.29
CA MET A 1 -1.91 0.22 -8.69
C MET A 1 -0.63 1.03 -8.84
N VAL A 2 0.49 0.31 -8.92
CA VAL A 2 1.74 0.80 -9.49
C VAL A 2 1.79 0.04 -10.80
N GLU A 3 1.30 0.67 -11.85
CA GLU A 3 1.32 0.09 -13.18
C GLU A 3 2.45 0.79 -13.93
N GLN A 4 3.22 0.00 -14.69
CA GLN A 4 4.29 0.40 -15.60
C GLN A 4 5.65 0.72 -14.96
N VAL A 5 6.46 -0.34 -14.78
CA VAL A 5 7.86 -0.34 -15.23
C VAL A 5 8.14 -1.73 -15.80
N ALA A 6 7.90 -1.92 -17.10
CA ALA A 6 8.32 -3.12 -17.81
C ALA A 6 9.83 -3.04 -18.04
N ARG A 7 10.62 -3.70 -17.19
CA ARG A 7 12.01 -4.04 -17.48
C ARG A 7 12.08 -5.55 -17.71
N THR A 8 12.30 -5.96 -18.96
CA THR A 8 12.50 -7.37 -19.34
C THR A 8 13.84 -7.85 -18.78
N THR A 9 13.82 -8.64 -17.72
CA THR A 9 14.96 -9.48 -17.32
C THR A 9 14.80 -10.85 -18.00
N LYS A 10 15.80 -11.26 -18.80
CA LYS A 10 15.80 -12.58 -19.48
C LYS A 10 15.71 -13.71 -18.45
N PRO A 11 14.78 -14.67 -18.56
CA PRO A 11 14.76 -15.81 -17.66
C PRO A 11 15.87 -16.80 -18.02
N ASN A 12 16.72 -17.10 -17.04
CA ASN A 12 17.69 -18.18 -17.11
C ASN A 12 17.11 -19.42 -16.41
N GLY A 13 17.13 -20.57 -17.10
CA GLY A 13 16.90 -21.87 -16.49
C GLY A 13 15.44 -22.33 -16.40
N ARG A 14 15.20 -23.60 -16.73
CA ARG A 14 13.91 -24.26 -16.89
C ARG A 14 13.06 -24.22 -15.61
N ALA A 15 11.97 -23.46 -15.61
CA ALA A 15 10.93 -23.56 -14.58
C ALA A 15 9.95 -24.70 -14.93
N ASN A 16 9.79 -25.67 -14.03
CA ASN A 16 8.66 -26.60 -14.08
C ASN A 16 7.38 -25.79 -13.79
N GLY A 17 6.36 -25.93 -14.63
CA GLY A 17 5.17 -25.07 -14.67
C GLY A 17 4.19 -25.18 -13.49
N LYS A 18 4.66 -25.41 -12.26
CA LYS A 18 3.81 -25.54 -11.06
C LYS A 18 4.21 -24.67 -9.88
N ASP A 19 5.36 -23.99 -9.94
CA ASP A 19 5.76 -23.07 -8.88
C ASP A 19 5.25 -21.66 -9.18
N PRO A 20 4.64 -20.95 -8.19
CA PRO A 20 4.36 -19.54 -8.37
C PRO A 20 5.68 -18.83 -8.70
N PRO A 21 5.67 -17.88 -9.65
CA PRO A 21 6.89 -17.18 -10.03
C PRO A 21 7.55 -16.59 -8.77
N PRO A 22 8.89 -16.66 -8.67
CA PRO A 22 9.61 -16.07 -7.55
C PRO A 22 9.16 -14.63 -7.34
N ALA A 23 8.88 -14.25 -6.09
CA ALA A 23 8.53 -12.87 -5.76
C ALA A 23 9.69 -11.96 -6.21
N GLU A 24 9.47 -11.23 -7.30
CA GLU A 24 10.49 -10.34 -7.88
C GLU A 24 10.48 -9.01 -7.15
N ILE A 25 11.64 -8.64 -6.59
CA ILE A 25 11.82 -7.34 -5.94
C ILE A 25 12.21 -6.33 -7.02
N ALA A 26 11.34 -5.37 -7.30
CA ALA A 26 11.64 -4.27 -8.20
C ALA A 26 12.39 -3.14 -7.47
N LEU A 27 13.57 -2.79 -7.98
CA LEU A 27 14.32 -1.60 -7.55
C LEU A 27 13.96 -0.44 -8.48
N VAL A 28 13.49 0.68 -7.92
CA VAL A 28 13.14 1.90 -8.66
C VAL A 28 13.81 3.11 -8.00
N SER A 29 14.33 4.03 -8.82
CA SER A 29 14.87 5.30 -8.31
C SER A 29 13.73 6.17 -7.77
N MET A 30 13.93 6.81 -6.61
CA MET A 30 12.94 7.73 -6.05
C MET A 30 12.65 8.92 -6.98
N ALA A 31 13.61 9.31 -7.82
CA ALA A 31 13.44 10.39 -8.79
C ALA A 31 12.50 10.02 -9.96
N GLU A 32 12.23 8.73 -10.17
CA GLU A 32 11.27 8.24 -11.17
C GLU A 32 9.82 8.20 -10.60
N ILE A 33 9.62 8.49 -9.31
CA ILE A 33 8.31 8.40 -8.65
C ILE A 33 7.62 9.76 -8.66
N GLU A 34 6.55 9.88 -9.45
CA GLU A 34 5.68 11.06 -9.43
C GLU A 34 4.87 11.14 -8.12
N PRO A 35 5.01 12.24 -7.33
CA PRO A 35 4.21 12.44 -6.14
C PRO A 35 2.73 12.58 -6.52
N ARG A 36 1.87 11.87 -5.79
CA ARG A 36 0.41 12.00 -5.95
C ARG A 36 -0.21 12.56 -4.68
N PRO A 37 -1.22 13.44 -4.79
CA PRO A 37 -1.98 13.90 -3.63
C PRO A 37 -2.56 12.73 -2.86
N ILE A 38 -2.59 12.86 -1.53
CA ILE A 38 -3.19 11.85 -0.65
C ILE A 38 -4.70 11.90 -0.84
N ASP A 39 -5.29 10.78 -1.21
CA ASP A 39 -6.74 10.58 -1.17
C ASP A 39 -7.16 10.32 0.28
N TRP A 40 -7.89 11.26 0.87
CA TRP A 40 -8.27 11.20 2.29
C TRP A 40 -9.62 10.51 2.47
N LEU A 41 -9.71 9.69 3.52
CA LEU A 41 -10.98 9.28 4.11
C LEU A 41 -11.44 10.37 5.08
N TRP A 42 -10.50 10.83 5.93
CA TRP A 42 -10.65 11.96 6.83
C TRP A 42 -9.49 12.93 6.59
N PRO A 43 -9.75 14.15 6.10
CA PRO A 43 -8.71 15.14 5.81
C PRO A 43 -7.69 15.31 6.94
N GLY A 44 -6.40 15.11 6.61
CA GLY A 44 -5.27 15.27 7.53
C GLY A 44 -5.12 14.17 8.58
N ARG A 45 -5.98 13.15 8.62
CA ARG A 45 -5.98 12.11 9.68
C ARG A 45 -5.94 10.68 9.15
N LEU A 46 -6.82 10.34 8.20
CA LEU A 46 -6.94 8.98 7.67
C LEU A 46 -6.82 8.98 6.15
N ALA A 47 -5.73 8.41 5.64
CA ALA A 47 -5.52 8.21 4.19
C ALA A 47 -6.26 6.97 3.70
N LYS A 48 -6.94 7.06 2.55
CA LYS A 48 -7.57 5.91 1.92
C LYS A 48 -6.53 4.92 1.41
N ARG A 49 -6.88 3.64 1.45
CA ARG A 49 -6.06 2.52 0.92
C ARG A 49 -4.66 2.44 1.56
N LYS A 50 -4.52 2.95 2.78
CA LYS A 50 -3.31 2.88 3.61
C LYS A 50 -3.67 2.25 4.95
N LEU A 51 -2.73 1.52 5.53
CA LEU A 51 -2.87 0.98 6.87
C LEU A 51 -2.72 2.11 7.90
N THR A 52 -3.69 2.24 8.80
CA THR A 52 -3.62 3.16 9.95
C THR A 52 -3.84 2.38 11.24
N LEU A 53 -3.03 2.65 12.27
CA LEU A 53 -3.14 2.02 13.58
C LEU A 53 -3.58 3.05 14.63
N ILE A 54 -4.73 2.80 15.26
CA ILE A 54 -5.23 3.59 16.40
C ILE A 54 -4.93 2.79 17.67
N THR A 55 -4.06 3.31 18.54
CA THR A 55 -3.58 2.62 19.75
C THR A 55 -3.69 3.53 20.99
N GLY A 56 -3.67 2.93 22.18
CA GLY A 56 -3.79 3.62 23.46
C GLY A 56 -4.51 2.77 24.52
N GLU A 57 -4.52 3.25 25.76
CA GLU A 57 -5.15 2.59 26.91
C GLU A 57 -6.65 2.31 26.69
N PRO A 58 -7.24 1.31 27.37
CA PRO A 58 -8.68 1.07 27.36
C PRO A 58 -9.50 2.35 27.61
N ASP A 59 -10.73 2.38 27.09
CA ASP A 59 -11.72 3.44 27.34
C ASP A 59 -11.40 4.86 26.83
N LEU A 60 -10.30 5.06 26.09
CA LEU A 60 -9.97 6.35 25.44
C LEU A 60 -10.75 6.65 24.14
N GLY A 61 -11.87 5.96 23.89
CA GLY A 61 -12.71 6.25 22.71
C GLY A 61 -12.13 5.85 21.36
N LYS A 62 -11.16 4.93 21.30
CA LYS A 62 -10.56 4.45 20.03
C LYS A 62 -11.60 3.91 19.05
N SER A 63 -12.62 3.21 19.55
CA SER A 63 -13.73 2.70 18.73
C SER A 63 -14.62 3.83 18.21
N GLN A 64 -14.87 4.86 19.01
CA GLN A 64 -15.64 6.04 18.63
C GLN A 64 -14.98 6.80 17.47
N ILE A 65 -13.64 6.90 17.43
CA ILE A 65 -12.92 7.49 16.28
C ILE A 65 -13.24 6.74 14.98
N GLY A 66 -13.34 5.41 15.04
CA GLY A 66 -13.71 4.59 13.89
C GLY A 66 -15.13 4.86 13.40
N LEU A 67 -16.08 5.09 14.31
CA LEU A 67 -17.46 5.44 13.97
C LEU A 67 -17.57 6.85 13.38
N ASP A 68 -16.87 7.82 13.97
CA ASP A 68 -16.83 9.20 13.48
C ASP A 68 -16.22 9.29 12.08
N ALA A 69 -15.18 8.49 11.81
CA ALA A 69 -14.52 8.44 10.51
C ALA A 69 -15.41 7.93 9.35
N ILE A 70 -16.52 7.25 9.65
CA ILE A 70 -17.48 6.76 8.64
C ILE A 70 -18.82 7.52 8.67
N ALA A 71 -19.00 8.44 9.61
CA ALA A 71 -20.20 9.26 9.69
C ALA A 71 -20.31 10.18 8.45
N PRO A 72 -21.52 10.45 7.96
CA PRO A 72 -21.75 11.26 6.76
C PRO A 72 -21.43 12.74 6.95
#